data_AF-A0A6M0B7U7-F1
#
_entry.id   AF-A0A6M0B7U7-F1
#
_cell.length_a   1.000
_cell.length_b   1.000
_cell.length_c   1.000
_cell.angle_alpha   90.00
_cell.angle_beta   90.00
_cell.angle_gamma   90.00
#
_symmetry.space_group_name_H-M   'P 1'
#
loop_
_entity.id
_entity.type
_entity.pdbx_description
1 polymer ?
#
loop_
_entity_poly.entity_id
_entity_poly.type
_entity_poly.pdbx_seq_one_letter_code
_entity_poly.pdbx_strand_id
1 'polypeptide(L)'
;MFQLLYVLIYALQPYLNLICFCLAWGLMMILAWSVLSAVRDSFAVAKRLHQIPCSNCQFFTGDYRLKCTVNPSVANSEAAINCMDFCAKNNYITRV
;
A
#
# COMPACT_ATOMS: atom_id res chain seq x y z
N MET A 1 19.76 52.67 -10.51
CA MET A 1 20.17 51.25 -10.61
C MET A 1 19.01 50.28 -10.33
N PHE A 2 18.33 50.34 -9.18
CA PHE A 2 17.21 49.43 -8.85
C PHE A 2 15.90 49.64 -9.63
N GLN A 3 15.65 50.85 -10.17
CA GLN A 3 14.42 51.14 -10.92
C GLN A 3 14.33 50.38 -12.26
N LEU A 4 15.46 50.18 -12.95
CA LEU A 4 15.52 49.40 -14.19
C LEU A 4 15.18 47.93 -13.95
N LEU A 5 15.65 47.38 -12.83
CA LEU A 5 15.35 46.01 -12.42
C LEU A 5 13.85 45.84 -12.11
N TYR A 6 13.24 46.81 -11.43
CA TYR A 6 11.82 46.77 -11.08
C TYR A 6 10.91 46.81 -12.32
N VAL A 7 11.23 47.65 -13.30
CA VAL A 7 10.48 47.72 -14.57
C VAL A 7 10.59 46.43 -15.37
N LEU A 8 11.78 45.82 -15.39
CA LEU A 8 12.01 44.53 -16.05
C LEU A 8 11.20 43.40 -15.39
N ILE A 9 11.16 43.36 -14.06
CA ILE A 9 10.36 42.37 -13.31
C ILE A 9 8.86 42.58 -13.58
N TYR A 10 8.37 43.82 -13.56
CA TYR A 10 6.97 44.12 -13.82
C TYR A 10 6.54 43.71 -15.24
N ALA A 11 7.41 43.89 -16.23
CA ALA A 11 7.19 43.45 -17.60
C ALA A 11 7.18 41.90 -17.74
N LEU A 12 7.98 41.20 -16.94
CA LEU A 12 8.09 39.73 -16.96
C LEU A 12 7.14 39.02 -15.98
N GLN A 13 6.49 39.77 -15.09
CA GLN A 13 5.57 39.30 -14.06
C GLN A 13 4.47 38.34 -14.54
N PRO A 14 3.80 38.55 -15.70
CA PRO A 14 2.76 37.63 -16.13
C PRO A 14 3.31 36.22 -16.44
N TYR A 15 4.52 36.14 -16.98
CA TYR A 15 5.19 34.86 -17.24
C TYR A 15 5.60 34.16 -15.95
N LEU A 16 6.16 34.91 -15.00
CA LEU A 16 6.60 34.35 -13.72
C LEU A 16 5.43 33.81 -12.88
N ASN A 17 4.28 34.51 -12.90
CA ASN A 17 3.06 34.04 -12.23
C ASN A 17 2.53 32.75 -12.85
N LEU A 18 2.49 32.64 -14.19
CA LEU A 18 2.08 31.43 -14.88
C LEU A 18 2.98 30.24 -14.53
N ILE A 19 4.29 30.44 -14.54
CA ILE A 19 5.26 29.41 -14.19
C ILE A 19 5.09 28.99 -12.72
N CYS A 20 4.97 29.96 -11.80
CA CYS A 20 4.79 29.68 -10.38
C CYS A 20 3.49 28.89 -10.12
N PHE A 21 2.39 29.28 -10.77
CA PHE A 21 1.11 28.59 -10.66
C PHE A 21 1.19 27.14 -11.15
N CYS A 22 1.79 26.92 -12.34
CA CYS A 22 2.01 25.59 -12.88
C CYS A 22 2.88 24.72 -11.97
N LEU A 23 3.95 25.28 -11.40
CA LEU A 23 4.82 24.56 -10.47
C LEU A 23 4.10 24.22 -9.17
N ALA A 24 3.38 25.17 -8.58
CA ALA A 24 2.60 24.94 -7.35
C ALA A 24 1.55 23.83 -7.56
N TRP A 25 0.78 23.90 -8.65
CA TRP A 25 -0.22 22.88 -8.96
C TRP A 25 0.42 21.53 -9.32
N GLY A 26 1.52 21.54 -10.07
CA GLY A 26 2.28 20.35 -10.40
C GLY A 26 2.78 19.62 -9.16
N LEU A 27 3.38 20.35 -8.22
CA LEU A 27 3.82 19.79 -6.93
C LEU A 27 2.63 19.25 -6.13
N MET A 28 1.53 20.00 -6.03
CA MET A 28 0.33 19.52 -5.35
C MET A 28 -0.24 18.24 -5.97
N MET A 29 -0.27 18.15 -7.30
CA MET A 29 -0.73 16.96 -8.01
C MET A 29 0.20 15.76 -7.79
N ILE A 30 1.52 15.98 -7.81
CA ILE A 30 2.51 14.92 -7.53
C ILE A 30 2.35 14.41 -6.09
N LEU A 31 2.21 15.31 -5.12
CA LEU A 31 1.99 14.95 -3.71
C LEU A 31 0.66 14.22 -3.52
N ALA A 32 -0.42 14.68 -4.15
CA ALA A 32 -1.70 13.99 -4.10
C ALA A 32 -1.58 12.58 -4.70
N TRP A 33 -0.90 12.45 -5.85
CA TRP A 33 -0.70 11.18 -6.52
C TRP A 33 0.11 10.20 -5.68
N SER A 34 1.19 10.66 -5.03
CA SER A 34 2.03 9.81 -4.17
C SER A 34 1.27 9.29 -2.94
N VAL A 35 0.42 10.12 -2.34
CA VAL A 35 -0.46 9.70 -1.24
C VAL A 35 -1.48 8.68 -1.74
N LEU A 36 -2.14 8.94 -2.87
CA LEU A 36 -3.12 8.01 -3.43
C LEU A 36 -2.49 6.66 -3.82
N SER A 37 -1.29 6.65 -4.39
CA SER A 37 -0.59 5.41 -4.73
C SER A 37 -0.24 4.62 -3.47
N ALA A 38 0.32 5.28 -2.45
CA ALA A 38 0.65 4.63 -1.19
C ALA A 38 -0.59 4.02 -0.50
N VAL A 39 -1.73 4.74 -0.55
CA VAL A 39 -3.00 4.21 -0.03
C VAL A 39 -3.47 3.00 -0.83
N ARG A 40 -3.46 3.07 -2.17
CA ARG A 40 -3.85 1.93 -3.02
C ARG A 40 -2.97 0.71 -2.80
N ASP A 41 -1.67 0.91 -2.66
CA ASP A 41 -0.71 -0.17 -2.38
C ASP A 41 -0.98 -0.78 -1.00
N SER A 42 -1.27 0.05 0.01
CA SER A 42 -1.66 -0.42 1.34
C SER A 42 -2.95 -1.24 1.30
N PHE A 43 -3.95 -0.83 0.51
CA PHE A 43 -5.18 -1.61 0.29
C PHE A 43 -4.91 -2.91 -0.48
N ALA A 44 -4.01 -2.91 -1.46
CA ALA A 44 -3.62 -4.12 -2.18
C ALA A 44 -2.93 -5.11 -1.26
N VAL A 45 -2.02 -4.65 -0.41
CA VAL A 45 -1.36 -5.45 0.64
C VAL A 45 -2.38 -5.97 1.65
N ALA A 46 -3.30 -5.13 2.13
CA ALA A 46 -4.36 -5.56 3.04
C ALA A 46 -5.26 -6.62 2.41
N LYS A 47 -5.60 -6.47 1.12
CA LYS A 47 -6.37 -7.47 0.36
C LYS A 47 -5.58 -8.77 0.22
N ARG A 48 -4.28 -8.71 -0.04
CA ARG A 48 -3.40 -9.90 -0.07
C ARG A 48 -3.32 -10.58 1.30
N LEU A 49 -3.26 -9.82 2.38
CA LEU A 49 -3.26 -10.35 3.74
C LEU A 49 -4.60 -11.02 4.08
N HIS A 50 -5.72 -10.47 3.61
CA HIS A 50 -7.04 -11.08 3.76
C HIS A 50 -7.19 -12.38 2.93
N GLN A 51 -6.41 -12.54 1.85
CA GLN A 51 -6.38 -13.80 1.08
C GLN A 51 -5.65 -14.94 1.81
N ILE A 52 -4.96 -14.68 2.92
CA ILE A 52 -4.24 -15.71 3.67
C ILE A 52 -5.26 -16.52 4.50
N PRO A 53 -5.47 -17.82 4.21
CA PRO A 53 -6.50 -18.61 4.86
C PRO A 53 -6.07 -19.17 6.24
N CYS A 54 -4.85 -18.86 6.71
CA CYS A 54 -4.26 -19.44 7.92
C CYS A 54 -5.14 -19.29 9.17
N SER A 55 -5.80 -18.15 9.37
CA SER A 55 -6.67 -17.90 10.54
C SER A 55 -7.86 -18.86 10.62
N ASN A 56 -8.30 -19.38 9.47
CA ASN A 56 -9.41 -20.33 9.35
C ASN A 56 -8.95 -21.79 9.26
N CYS A 57 -7.64 -22.05 9.37
CA CYS A 57 -7.07 -23.39 9.29
C CYS A 57 -7.10 -24.10 10.66
N GLN A 58 -7.38 -25.41 10.67
CA GLN A 58 -7.38 -26.24 11.87
C GLN A 58 -6.00 -26.35 12.53
N PHE A 59 -4.93 -26.32 11.74
CA PHE A 59 -3.55 -26.44 12.20
C PHE A 59 -2.95 -25.12 12.70
N PHE A 60 -3.72 -24.04 12.66
CA PHE A 60 -3.28 -22.72 13.13
C PHE A 60 -3.46 -22.60 14.64
N THR A 61 -2.34 -22.49 15.33
CA THR A 61 -2.25 -22.38 16.80
C THR A 61 -2.20 -20.93 17.26
N GLY A 62 -1.82 -19.99 16.39
CA GLY A 62 -1.76 -18.56 16.72
C GLY A 62 -0.59 -18.15 17.64
N ASP A 63 0.23 -19.10 18.07
CA ASP A 63 1.41 -18.83 18.89
C ASP A 63 2.56 -18.22 18.08
N TYR A 64 3.25 -17.23 18.66
CA TYR A 64 4.38 -16.56 18.02
C TYR A 64 5.57 -17.50 17.74
N ARG A 65 5.71 -18.56 18.53
CA ARG A 65 6.79 -19.57 18.41
C ARG A 65 6.41 -20.67 17.42
N LEU A 66 5.12 -21.01 17.35
CA LEU A 66 4.60 -22.05 16.48
C LEU A 66 3.28 -21.57 15.91
N LYS A 67 3.33 -20.92 14.74
CA LYS A 67 2.15 -20.31 14.10
C LYS A 67 1.24 -21.35 13.46
N CYS A 68 1.83 -22.41 12.90
CA CYS A 68 1.17 -23.55 12.28
C CYS A 68 1.93 -24.82 12.65
N THR A 69 1.22 -25.91 12.91
CA THR A 69 1.83 -27.19 13.31
C THR A 69 2.44 -27.97 12.15
N VAL A 70 1.95 -27.76 10.92
CA VAL A 70 2.44 -28.45 9.71
C VAL A 70 3.60 -27.69 9.08
N ASN A 71 3.43 -26.39 8.86
CA ASN A 71 4.42 -25.57 8.18
C ASN A 71 4.61 -24.20 8.86
N PRO A 72 5.43 -24.15 9.94
CA PRO A 72 5.58 -22.96 10.76
C PRO A 72 6.34 -21.81 10.07
N SER A 73 7.17 -22.10 9.05
CA SER A 73 8.02 -21.11 8.37
C SER A 73 7.24 -20.23 7.38
N VAL A 74 6.19 -20.75 6.75
CA VAL A 74 5.36 -20.03 5.76
C VAL A 74 4.01 -19.54 6.32
N ALA A 75 3.65 -19.90 7.55
CA ALA A 75 2.42 -19.45 8.19
C ALA A 75 2.31 -17.91 8.27
N ASN A 76 1.12 -17.36 7.98
CA ASN A 76 0.84 -15.92 7.92
C ASN A 76 1.73 -15.14 6.94
N SER A 77 2.17 -15.77 5.86
CA SER A 77 2.87 -15.12 4.74
C SER A 77 2.09 -15.28 3.44
N GLU A 78 2.49 -14.52 2.41
CA GLU A 78 1.88 -14.61 1.07
C GLU A 78 2.03 -16.01 0.45
N ALA A 79 3.08 -16.75 0.81
CA ALA A 79 3.27 -18.14 0.38
C ALA A 79 2.17 -19.09 0.89
N ALA A 80 1.46 -18.71 1.96
CA ALA A 80 0.36 -19.51 2.51
C ALA A 80 -0.99 -19.26 1.83
N ILE A 81 -1.11 -18.32 0.88
CA ILE A 81 -2.36 -18.04 0.13
C ILE A 81 -2.85 -19.31 -0.59
N ASN A 82 -1.94 -20.12 -1.14
CA ASN A 82 -2.24 -21.40 -1.82
C ASN A 82 -1.68 -22.60 -1.05
N CYS A 83 -1.76 -22.58 0.28
CA CYS A 83 -1.24 -23.67 1.10
C CYS A 83 -1.97 -25.00 0.80
N MET A 84 -1.22 -26.02 0.36
CA MET A 84 -1.79 -27.34 0.02
C MET A 84 -2.29 -28.11 1.25
N ASP A 85 -1.73 -27.82 2.42
CA ASP A 85 -2.09 -28.45 3.70
C ASP A 85 -3.25 -27.74 4.42
N PHE A 86 -3.90 -26.77 3.75
CA PHE A 86 -5.00 -26.02 4.34
C PHE A 86 -6.19 -26.94 4.64
N CYS A 87 -6.57 -27.01 5.92
CA CYS A 87 -7.79 -27.69 6.37
C CYS A 87 -8.67 -26.69 7.11
N ALA A 88 -9.86 -26.37 6.59
CA ALA A 88 -10.72 -25.40 7.26
C ALA A 88 -11.24 -25.96 8.60
N LYS A 89 -11.24 -25.12 9.64
CA LYS A 89 -11.62 -25.47 11.02
C LYS A 89 -13.05 -26.05 11.16
N ASN A 90 -13.89 -25.80 10.16
CA ASN A 90 -15.29 -26.25 10.10
C ASN A 90 -15.49 -27.57 9.32
N ASN A 91 -14.43 -28.26 8.88
CA ASN A 91 -14.51 -29.58 8.23
C ASN A 91 -14.72 -30.73 9.24
N TYR A 92 -15.64 -30.58 10.19
CA TYR A 92 -16.06 -31.71 11.03
C TYR A 92 -17.03 -32.66 10.31
N ILE A 93 -17.31 -32.43 9.02
CA ILE A 93 -18.15 -33.27 8.18
C ILE A 93 -17.36 -33.56 6.90
N THR A 94 -17.24 -34.84 6.52
CA THR A 94 -16.50 -35.38 5.36
C THR A 94 -15.03 -35.78 5.57
N ARG A 95 -14.71 -36.40 6.70
CA ARG A 95 -13.74 -37.51 6.73
C ARG A 95 -14.33 -38.69 7.50
N VAL A 96 -15.30 -39.36 6.88
CA VAL A 96 -15.64 -40.78 7.13
C VAL A 96 -15.37 -41.51 5.83
#